data_AF-A0A2V9FZW8-F1
#
_entry.id   AF-A0A2V9FZW8-F1
#
_cell.length_a   1.000
_cell.length_b   1.000
_cell.length_c   1.000
_cell.angle_alpha   90.00
_cell.angle_beta   90.00
_cell.angle_gamma   90.00
#
_symmetry.space_group_name_H-M   'P 1'
#
loop_
_entity.id
_entity.type
_entity.pdbx_description
1 polymer ?
#
loop_
_entity_poly.entity_id
_entity_poly.type
_entity_poly.pdbx_seq_one_letter_code
_entity_poly.pdbx_strand_id
1 'polypeptide(L)'
;MLAEPVPQKRSAFKNPFLYSWAALAVGTLVVGWMLFSRWYENRDIEKRNQKQRTQKQQEQDRIALEQFGGKELTIQNFYASPGAIHSGETVQLCYGVANAKTVKLEPQSNPVWPSYSRCVEVTPTKSTTYTLTIADAAGNTRTQTLEVKVH
;
A
#
# COMPACT_ATOMS: atom_id res chain seq x y z
N MET A 1 88.58 11.91 51.25
CA MET A 1 88.17 11.13 50.06
C MET A 1 86.88 10.39 50.41
N LEU A 2 85.77 10.71 49.73
CA LEU A 2 84.65 9.85 49.27
C LEU A 2 83.94 8.94 50.32
N ALA A 3 82.62 8.87 50.47
CA ALA A 3 81.50 9.21 49.59
C ALA A 3 80.18 9.30 50.40
N GLU A 4 79.29 10.21 50.00
CA GLU A 4 77.88 10.27 50.42
C GLU A 4 77.05 9.10 49.85
N PRO A 5 75.96 8.69 50.52
CA PRO A 5 75.07 7.65 50.02
C PRO A 5 74.28 8.15 48.79
N VAL A 6 74.40 7.43 47.68
CA VAL A 6 73.67 7.70 46.43
C VAL A 6 72.15 7.55 46.65
N PRO A 7 71.30 8.52 46.28
CA PRO A 7 69.86 8.39 46.42
C PRO A 7 69.32 7.44 45.35
N GLN A 8 68.73 6.31 45.76
CA GLN A 8 68.03 5.41 44.85
C GLN A 8 66.76 6.08 44.31
N LYS A 9 66.81 6.52 43.06
CA LYS A 9 65.65 6.96 42.30
C LYS A 9 64.77 5.73 41.99
N ARG A 10 63.81 5.42 42.87
CA ARG A 10 62.81 4.39 42.59
C ARG A 10 61.96 4.84 41.40
N SER A 11 62.23 4.19 40.28
CA SER A 11 61.52 4.38 39.03
C SER A 11 60.05 4.00 39.21
N ALA A 12 59.16 4.98 39.08
CA ALA A 12 57.71 4.78 39.07
C ALA A 12 57.24 3.81 37.97
N PHE A 13 58.14 3.42 37.06
CA PHE A 13 57.92 2.54 35.92
C PHE A 13 57.96 1.03 36.23
N LYS A 14 58.04 0.61 37.50
CA LYS A 14 58.01 -0.83 37.90
C LYS A 14 56.72 -1.26 38.62
N ASN A 15 55.66 -0.45 38.64
CA ASN A 15 54.41 -0.81 39.29
C ASN A 15 53.48 -1.58 38.32
N PRO A 16 53.25 -2.89 38.50
CA PRO A 16 52.35 -3.68 37.63
C PRO A 16 50.90 -3.14 37.66
N PHE A 17 50.54 -2.42 38.72
CA PHE A 17 49.25 -1.77 38.88
C PHE A 17 48.97 -0.67 37.83
N LEU A 18 50.00 0.05 37.37
CA LEU A 18 49.86 1.10 36.35
C LEU A 18 49.51 0.50 34.97
N TYR A 19 50.11 -0.63 34.62
CA TYR A 19 49.83 -1.33 33.37
C TYR A 19 48.43 -1.95 33.38
N SER A 20 48.00 -2.51 34.52
CA SER A 20 46.65 -3.03 34.69
C SER A 20 45.59 -1.93 34.54
N TRP A 21 45.82 -0.76 35.14
CA TRP A 21 44.92 0.38 34.99
C TRP A 21 44.91 0.93 33.55
N ALA A 22 46.06 0.96 32.88
CA ALA A 22 46.16 1.36 31.48
C ALA A 22 45.37 0.41 30.55
N ALA A 23 45.48 -0.90 30.74
CA ALA A 23 44.72 -1.88 29.95
C ALA A 23 43.20 -1.76 30.16
N LEU A 24 42.76 -1.55 31.41
CA LEU A 24 41.35 -1.30 31.73
C LEU A 24 40.87 0.02 31.11
N ALA A 25 41.65 1.09 31.18
CA ALA A 25 41.32 2.37 30.58
C ALA A 25 41.11 2.23 29.06
N VAL A 26 42.00 1.54 28.36
CA VAL A 26 41.86 1.25 26.93
C VAL A 26 40.60 0.44 26.66
N GLY A 27 40.33 -0.61 27.43
CA GLY A 27 39.10 -1.40 27.31
C GLY A 27 37.83 -0.56 27.46
N THR A 28 37.78 0.31 28.47
CA THR A 28 36.62 1.20 28.70
C THR A 28 36.44 2.23 27.59
N LEU A 29 37.53 2.75 27.01
CA LEU A 29 37.46 3.69 25.88
C LEU A 29 36.92 3.00 24.62
N VAL A 30 37.35 1.78 24.33
CA VAL A 30 36.85 1.01 23.17
C VAL A 30 35.36 0.68 23.33
N VAL A 31 34.94 0.24 24.52
CA VAL A 31 33.53 -0.04 24.82
C VAL A 31 32.70 1.25 24.75
N GLY A 32 33.20 2.34 25.33
CA GLY A 32 32.56 3.66 25.27
C GLY A 32 32.39 4.16 23.84
N TRP A 33 33.42 3.99 23.00
CA TRP A 33 33.37 4.31 21.57
C TRP A 33 32.36 3.46 20.82
N MET A 34 32.28 2.15 21.10
CA MET A 34 31.31 1.25 20.47
C MET A 34 29.86 1.55 20.89
N LEU A 35 29.63 1.89 22.16
CA LEU A 35 28.32 2.32 22.66
C LEU A 35 27.92 3.68 22.06
N PHE A 36 28.85 4.62 21.96
CA PHE A 36 28.63 5.92 21.34
C PHE A 36 28.28 5.78 19.85
N SER A 37 29.02 4.93 19.12
CA SER A 37 28.76 4.59 17.72
C SER A 37 27.37 4.00 17.52
N ARG A 38 27.00 2.98 18.31
CA ARG A 38 25.64 2.39 18.27
C ARG A 38 24.54 3.37 18.67
N TRP A 39 24.78 4.22 19.68
CA TRP A 39 23.81 5.22 20.12
C TRP A 39 23.56 6.29 19.05
N TYR A 40 24.60 6.66 18.28
CA TYR A 40 24.47 7.61 17.18
C TYR A 40 23.69 7.02 15.99
N GLU A 41 23.97 5.78 15.57
CA GLU A 41 23.29 5.13 14.44
C GLU A 41 21.81 4.84 14.70
N ASN A 42 21.45 4.48 15.94
CA ASN A 42 20.09 4.07 16.26
C ASN A 42 19.05 5.21 16.09
N ARG A 43 19.49 6.47 16.20
CA ARG A 43 18.61 7.65 16.07
C ARG A 43 18.08 7.90 14.65
N ASP A 44 18.78 7.45 13.62
CA ASP A 44 18.34 7.63 12.22
C ASP A 44 17.52 6.46 11.69
N ILE A 45 17.57 5.30 12.36
CA ILE A 45 16.81 4.11 11.97
C ILE A 45 15.30 4.39 12.08
N GLU A 46 14.85 5.05 13.14
CA GLU A 46 13.44 5.40 13.33
C GLU A 46 12.92 6.31 12.21
N LYS A 47 13.68 7.34 11.85
CA LYS A 47 13.32 8.28 10.77
C LYS A 47 13.27 7.57 9.41
N ARG A 48 14.25 6.71 9.10
CA ARG A 48 14.27 5.92 7.86
C ARG A 48 13.08 4.97 7.80
N ASN A 49 12.80 4.27 8.89
CA ASN A 49 11.66 3.36 8.98
C ASN A 49 10.33 4.10 8.81
N GLN A 50 10.18 5.29 9.40
CA GLN A 50 8.97 6.09 9.25
C GLN A 50 8.79 6.61 7.82
N LYS A 51 9.86 7.11 7.19
CA LYS A 51 9.83 7.53 5.78
C LYS A 51 9.47 6.38 4.85
N GLN A 52 10.10 5.21 5.04
CA GLN A 52 9.80 4.01 4.26
C GLN A 52 8.36 3.54 4.46
N ARG A 53 7.85 3.54 5.70
CA ARG A 53 6.45 3.19 5.99
C ARG A 53 5.48 4.15 5.31
N THR A 54 5.76 5.45 5.36
CA THR A 54 4.90 6.46 4.71
C THR A 54 4.90 6.29 3.20
N GLN A 55 6.06 6.06 2.58
CA GLN A 55 6.14 5.81 1.13
C GLN A 55 5.41 4.52 0.75
N LYS A 56 5.61 3.43 1.51
CA LYS A 56 4.88 2.17 1.29
C LYS A 56 3.37 2.36 1.45
N GLN A 57 2.93 3.11 2.45
CA GLN A 57 1.52 3.42 2.65
C GLN A 57 0.95 4.19 1.47
N GLN A 58 1.63 5.25 1.02
CA GLN A 58 1.20 6.05 -0.13
C GLN A 58 1.09 5.21 -1.41
N GLU A 59 2.04 4.31 -1.63
CA GLU A 59 2.02 3.41 -2.77
C GLU A 59 0.85 2.42 -2.66
N GLN A 60 0.60 1.86 -1.49
CA GLN A 60 -0.54 0.98 -1.27
C GLN A 60 -1.88 1.71 -1.44
N ASP A 61 -1.99 2.94 -0.93
CA ASP A 61 -3.18 3.77 -1.09
C ASP A 61 -3.42 4.08 -2.57
N ARG A 62 -2.34 4.37 -3.33
CA ARG A 62 -2.41 4.58 -4.78
C ARG A 62 -2.89 3.33 -5.51
N ILE A 63 -2.30 2.17 -5.22
CA ILE A 63 -2.69 0.89 -5.83
C ILE A 63 -4.15 0.57 -5.51
N ALA A 64 -4.59 0.83 -4.28
CA ALA A 64 -5.99 0.63 -3.89
C ALA A 64 -6.93 1.54 -4.69
N LEU A 65 -6.60 2.82 -4.84
CA LEU A 65 -7.38 3.74 -5.67
C LEU A 65 -7.46 3.28 -7.13
N GLU A 66 -6.34 2.85 -7.71
CA GLU A 66 -6.29 2.32 -9.08
C GLU A 66 -7.16 1.06 -9.24
N GLN A 67 -7.14 0.16 -8.26
CA GLN A 67 -7.99 -1.04 -8.25
C GLN A 67 -9.50 -0.70 -8.19
N PHE A 68 -9.88 0.40 -7.53
CA PHE A 68 -11.26 0.88 -7.48
C PHE A 68 -11.64 1.81 -8.64
N GLY A 69 -10.89 1.79 -9.76
CA GLY A 69 -11.19 2.57 -10.97
C GLY A 69 -10.66 4.01 -10.96
N GLY A 70 -9.76 4.33 -10.03
CA GLY A 70 -9.01 5.58 -10.00
C GLY A 70 -9.90 6.81 -9.88
N LYS A 71 -9.60 7.85 -10.65
CA LYS A 71 -10.39 9.10 -10.74
C LYS A 71 -11.27 9.16 -11.97
N GLU A 72 -11.20 8.15 -12.83
CA GLU A 72 -11.87 8.16 -14.12
C GLU A 72 -13.27 7.54 -14.03
N LEU A 73 -14.21 8.13 -14.78
CA LEU A 73 -15.52 7.54 -15.00
C LEU A 73 -15.37 6.34 -15.93
N THR A 74 -15.48 5.12 -15.37
CA THR A 74 -15.27 3.89 -16.13
C THR A 74 -16.29 2.80 -15.80
N ILE A 75 -16.62 1.99 -16.80
CA ILE A 75 -17.40 0.76 -16.65
C ILE A 75 -16.37 -0.37 -16.53
N GLN A 76 -16.24 -0.93 -15.33
CA GLN A 76 -15.25 -1.96 -15.02
C GLN A 76 -15.67 -3.33 -15.55
N ASN A 77 -16.95 -3.65 -15.46
CA ASN A 77 -17.50 -4.88 -16.01
C ASN A 77 -18.95 -4.64 -16.45
N PHE A 78 -19.35 -5.33 -17.53
CA PHE A 78 -20.73 -5.38 -17.99
C PHE A 78 -20.93 -6.67 -18.79
N TYR A 79 -21.66 -7.62 -18.21
CA TYR A 79 -21.85 -8.96 -18.78
C TYR A 79 -23.16 -9.58 -18.32
N ALA A 80 -23.63 -10.59 -19.05
CA ALA A 80 -24.82 -11.35 -18.74
C ALA A 80 -24.45 -12.82 -18.48
N SER A 81 -25.09 -13.41 -17.49
CA SER A 81 -24.93 -14.82 -17.14
C SER A 81 -26.30 -15.43 -16.82
N PRO A 82 -26.74 -16.47 -17.55
CA PRO A 82 -26.13 -17.03 -18.78
C PRO A 82 -26.21 -16.08 -19.99
N GLY A 83 -25.26 -16.13 -20.92
CA GLY A 83 -25.20 -15.22 -22.08
C GLY A 83 -26.24 -15.50 -23.18
N ALA A 84 -26.88 -16.67 -23.14
CA ALA A 84 -27.96 -17.04 -24.03
C ALA A 84 -29.05 -17.79 -23.23
N ILE A 85 -30.30 -17.49 -23.51
CA ILE A 85 -31.47 -18.03 -22.80
C ILE A 85 -32.59 -18.37 -23.76
N HIS A 86 -33.58 -19.16 -23.33
CA HIS A 86 -34.85 -19.29 -24.05
C HIS A 86 -35.79 -18.13 -23.73
N SER A 87 -36.78 -17.92 -24.59
CA SER A 87 -37.78 -16.87 -24.39
C SER A 87 -38.48 -16.98 -23.04
N GLY A 88 -38.40 -15.92 -22.23
CA GLY A 88 -39.06 -15.84 -20.93
C GLY A 88 -38.25 -16.42 -19.75
N GLU A 89 -37.06 -16.96 -20.00
CA GLU A 89 -36.13 -17.32 -18.94
C GLU A 89 -35.51 -16.07 -18.28
N THR A 90 -34.98 -16.27 -17.07
CA THR A 90 -34.30 -15.20 -16.31
C THR A 90 -32.80 -15.23 -16.59
N VAL A 91 -32.24 -14.06 -16.88
CA VAL A 91 -30.79 -13.84 -16.99
C VAL A 91 -30.34 -12.80 -15.97
N GLN A 92 -29.15 -12.99 -15.40
CA GLN A 92 -28.52 -12.00 -14.55
C GLN A 92 -27.60 -11.12 -15.37
N LEU A 93 -27.91 -9.82 -15.41
CA LEU A 93 -27.10 -8.79 -16.01
C LEU A 93 -26.28 -8.12 -14.91
N CYS A 94 -24.97 -8.38 -14.90
CA CYS A 94 -24.05 -7.86 -13.90
C CYS A 94 -23.21 -6.72 -14.47
N TYR A 95 -23.10 -5.64 -13.69
CA TYR A 95 -22.26 -4.50 -14.01
C TYR A 95 -21.49 -3.99 -12.80
N GLY A 96 -20.42 -3.26 -13.09
CA GLY A 96 -19.53 -2.66 -12.12
C GLY A 96 -19.02 -1.35 -12.70
N VAL A 97 -19.17 -0.26 -11.94
CA VAL A 97 -18.87 1.10 -12.40
C VAL A 97 -18.00 1.80 -11.37
N ALA A 98 -17.10 2.66 -11.81
CA ALA A 98 -16.27 3.50 -10.95
C ALA A 98 -16.53 4.98 -11.20
N ASN A 99 -16.49 5.79 -10.13
CA ASN A 99 -16.68 7.24 -10.17
C ASN A 99 -17.99 7.71 -10.86
N ALA A 100 -18.99 6.85 -10.94
CA ALA A 100 -20.31 7.17 -11.47
C ALA A 100 -21.23 7.70 -10.37
N LYS A 101 -21.90 8.82 -10.63
CA LYS A 101 -22.95 9.38 -9.77
C LYS A 101 -24.32 8.82 -10.14
N THR A 102 -24.56 8.59 -11.42
CA THR A 102 -25.81 8.05 -11.94
C THR A 102 -25.53 6.91 -12.91
N VAL A 103 -26.37 5.88 -12.86
CA VAL A 103 -26.36 4.76 -13.81
C VAL A 103 -27.74 4.64 -14.41
N LYS A 104 -27.80 4.39 -15.71
CA LYS A 104 -29.02 4.10 -16.45
C LYS A 104 -28.79 2.83 -17.25
N LEU A 105 -29.73 1.89 -17.17
CA LEU A 105 -29.68 0.63 -17.88
C LEU A 105 -30.95 0.49 -18.71
N GLU A 106 -30.82 0.43 -20.02
CA GLU A 106 -31.94 0.33 -20.96
C GLU A 106 -31.87 -1.02 -21.70
N PRO A 107 -32.99 -1.70 -21.99
CA PRO A 107 -34.40 -1.32 -21.75
C PRO A 107 -34.95 -1.77 -20.38
N GLN A 108 -34.22 -1.55 -19.28
CA GLN A 108 -34.71 -1.90 -17.95
C GLN A 108 -35.56 -0.76 -17.35
N SER A 109 -36.75 -1.10 -16.85
CA SER A 109 -37.68 -0.13 -16.22
C SER A 109 -37.30 0.21 -14.77
N ASN A 110 -36.69 -0.73 -14.06
CA ASN A 110 -36.34 -0.55 -12.66
C ASN A 110 -35.11 0.35 -12.50
N PRO A 111 -35.14 1.30 -11.54
CA PRO A 111 -33.99 2.17 -11.29
C PRO A 111 -32.77 1.37 -10.83
N VAL A 112 -31.64 1.72 -11.42
CA VAL A 112 -30.33 1.14 -11.09
C VAL A 112 -29.44 2.19 -10.42
N TRP A 113 -28.51 1.71 -9.59
CA TRP A 113 -27.66 2.54 -8.75
C TRP A 113 -26.20 2.23 -9.07
N PRO A 114 -25.29 3.22 -9.00
CA PRO A 114 -23.86 2.99 -9.10
C PRO A 114 -23.39 1.95 -8.06
N SER A 115 -22.65 0.95 -8.52
CA SER A 115 -22.03 -0.07 -7.65
C SER A 115 -20.78 -0.63 -8.33
N TYR A 116 -19.80 -1.06 -7.54
CA TYR A 116 -18.62 -1.81 -8.00
C TYR A 116 -18.98 -3.20 -8.55
N SER A 117 -20.04 -3.80 -8.02
CA SER A 117 -20.60 -5.06 -8.47
C SER A 117 -22.07 -5.09 -8.12
N ARG A 118 -22.94 -5.15 -9.14
CA ARG A 118 -24.38 -5.34 -8.95
C ARG A 118 -24.93 -6.15 -10.11
N CYS A 119 -25.75 -7.14 -9.77
CA CYS A 119 -26.48 -7.93 -10.73
C CYS A 119 -27.96 -7.57 -10.69
N VAL A 120 -28.58 -7.57 -11.85
CA VAL A 120 -29.99 -7.32 -12.06
C VAL A 120 -30.56 -8.50 -12.82
N GLU A 121 -31.68 -9.02 -12.34
CA GLU A 121 -32.43 -10.05 -13.04
C GLU A 121 -33.35 -9.43 -14.09
N VAL A 122 -33.27 -9.93 -15.32
CA VAL A 122 -34.11 -9.52 -16.43
C VAL A 122 -34.64 -10.75 -17.17
N THR A 123 -35.83 -10.64 -17.75
CA THR A 123 -36.51 -11.75 -18.45
C THR A 123 -36.87 -11.34 -19.88
N PRO A 124 -35.88 -11.23 -20.79
CA PRO A 124 -36.15 -10.84 -22.17
C PRO A 124 -36.88 -11.97 -22.91
N THR A 125 -37.90 -11.62 -23.69
CA THR A 125 -38.63 -12.57 -24.55
C THR A 125 -38.04 -12.68 -25.96
N LYS A 126 -37.17 -11.76 -26.35
CA LYS A 126 -36.45 -11.71 -27.63
C LYS A 126 -35.02 -11.24 -27.40
N SER A 127 -34.12 -11.54 -28.35
CA SER A 127 -32.74 -11.03 -28.30
C SER A 127 -32.75 -9.51 -28.12
N THR A 128 -32.17 -9.06 -27.02
CA THR A 128 -32.27 -7.67 -26.56
C THR A 128 -30.89 -7.13 -26.29
N THR A 129 -30.59 -5.97 -26.88
CA THR A 129 -29.36 -5.23 -26.60
C THR A 129 -29.60 -4.32 -25.40
N TYR A 130 -28.85 -4.56 -24.33
CA TYR A 130 -28.81 -3.73 -23.15
C TYR A 130 -27.74 -2.66 -23.27
N THR A 131 -28.09 -1.43 -22.94
CA THR A 131 -27.20 -0.28 -22.96
C THR A 131 -27.05 0.25 -21.54
N LEU A 132 -25.82 0.20 -21.03
CA LEU A 132 -25.46 0.77 -19.74
C LEU A 132 -24.82 2.14 -19.97
N THR A 133 -25.45 3.19 -19.44
CA THR A 133 -24.93 4.56 -19.47
C THR A 133 -24.64 5.04 -18.06
N ILE A 134 -23.42 5.53 -17.85
CA ILE A 134 -22.98 6.10 -16.57
C ILE A 134 -22.66 7.58 -16.73
N ALA A 135 -22.91 8.37 -15.70
CA ALA A 135 -22.52 9.77 -15.65
C ALA A 135 -21.92 10.15 -14.30
N ASP A 136 -20.94 11.06 -14.31
CA ASP A 136 -20.31 11.61 -13.12
C ASP A 136 -20.96 12.92 -12.65
N ALA A 137 -20.45 13.48 -11.55
CA ALA A 137 -20.92 14.77 -11.04
C ALA A 137 -20.54 15.97 -11.93
N ALA A 138 -19.55 15.83 -12.81
CA ALA A 138 -19.09 16.87 -13.72
C ALA A 138 -19.87 16.88 -15.05
N GLY A 139 -20.73 15.89 -15.29
CA GLY A 139 -21.54 15.75 -16.49
C GLY A 139 -20.87 14.91 -17.59
N ASN A 140 -19.73 14.28 -17.33
CA ASN A 140 -19.15 13.32 -18.27
C ASN A 140 -20.00 12.06 -18.31
N THR A 141 -20.09 11.45 -19.49
CA THR A 141 -20.88 10.22 -19.70
C THR A 141 -20.06 9.14 -20.40
N ARG A 142 -20.28 7.88 -20.03
CA ARG A 142 -19.76 6.70 -20.75
C ARG A 142 -20.88 5.71 -20.97
N THR A 143 -20.81 5.00 -22.09
CA THR A 143 -21.84 4.02 -22.48
C THR A 143 -21.18 2.73 -22.95
N GLN A 144 -21.78 1.59 -22.60
CA GLN A 144 -21.40 0.27 -23.09
C GLN A 144 -22.65 -0.54 -23.42
N THR A 145 -22.57 -1.37 -24.46
CA THR A 145 -23.68 -2.20 -24.94
C THR A 145 -23.35 -3.68 -24.77
N LEU A 146 -24.37 -4.47 -24.44
CA LEU A 146 -24.30 -5.93 -24.33
C LEU A 146 -25.53 -6.54 -24.99
N GLU A 147 -25.31 -7.50 -25.90
CA GLU A 147 -26.40 -8.26 -26.51
C GLU A 147 -26.67 -9.54 -25.70
N VAL A 148 -27.92 -9.73 -25.28
CA VAL A 148 -28.40 -11.02 -24.74
C VAL A 148 -29.16 -11.73 -25.83
N LYS A 149 -28.70 -12.93 -26.20
CA LYS A 149 -29.33 -13.73 -27.24
C LYS A 149 -30.44 -14.59 -26.66
N VAL A 150 -31.60 -14.58 -27.31
CA VAL A 150 -32.74 -15.44 -26.96
C VAL A 150 -32.96 -16.44 -28.08
N HIS A 151 -32.98 -17.72 -27.72
CA HIS A 151 -33.23 -18.86 -28.63
C HIS A 151 -34.68 -19.33 -28.57
#